data_AF-A0A924B1J5-F1
#
_entry.id   AF-A0A924B1J5-F1
#
_cell.length_a   1.000
_cell.length_b   1.000
_cell.length_c   1.000
_cell.angle_alpha   90.00
_cell.angle_beta   90.00
_cell.angle_gamma   90.00
#
_symmetry.space_group_name_H-M   'P 1'
#
loop_
_entity.id
_entity.type
_entity.pdbx_description
1 polymer ?
#
loop_
_entity_poly.entity_id
_entity_poly.type
_entity_poly.pdbx_seq_one_letter_code
_entity_poly.pdbx_strand_id
1 'polypeptide(L)' 'MFSGSRFAFLIHLNPFHYIVQGYRDSVLGGDFFFSHPARAGVFWIEVAALFLVASWIFNKLRSSFSDVI' A
#
# COMPACT_ATOMS: atom_id res chain seq x y z
N MET A 1 -11.96 11.44 12.16
CA MET A 1 -13.40 11.04 12.13
C MET A 1 -13.58 9.52 11.96
N PHE A 2 -12.73 8.67 12.57
CA PHE A 2 -12.97 7.22 12.70
C PHE A 2 -12.30 6.72 13.98
N SER A 3 -12.79 7.16 15.13
CA SER A 3 -12.40 6.65 16.45
C SER A 3 -13.54 5.75 16.93
N GLY A 4 -13.43 4.42 16.78
CA GLY A 4 -14.43 3.52 17.40
C GLY A 4 -14.65 2.12 16.82
N SER A 5 -14.13 1.76 15.65
CA SER A 5 -14.38 0.43 15.06
C SER A 5 -13.15 -0.47 15.14
N ARG A 6 -13.30 -1.67 15.71
CA ARG A 6 -12.24 -2.71 15.85
C ARG A 6 -11.57 -3.09 14.51
N PHE A 7 -12.18 -2.71 13.39
CA PHE A 7 -11.71 -2.92 12.02
C PHE A 7 -10.98 -1.72 11.41
N ALA A 8 -10.88 -0.58 12.11
CA ALA A 8 -10.21 0.63 11.59
C ALA A 8 -8.73 0.38 11.26
N PHE A 9 -8.07 -0.50 12.01
CA PHE A 9 -6.69 -0.90 11.75
C PHE A 9 -6.55 -1.59 10.38
N LEU A 10 -7.51 -2.43 9.98
CA LEU A 10 -7.49 -3.12 8.68
C LEU A 10 -7.59 -2.13 7.52
N ILE A 11 -8.36 -1.05 7.70
CA ILE A 11 -8.48 0.02 6.71
C ILE A 11 -7.17 0.80 6.61
N HIS A 12 -6.49 1.04 7.75
CA HIS A 12 -5.19 1.72 7.74
C HIS A 12 -4.07 0.86 7.14
N LEU A 13 -4.19 -0.47 7.20
CA LEU A 13 -3.24 -1.41 6.61
C LEU A 13 -3.38 -1.56 5.08
N ASN A 14 -4.41 -0.95 4.49
CA ASN A 14 -4.66 -1.04 3.06
C ASN A 14 -3.87 0.07 2.33
N PRO A 15 -3.00 -0.26 1.35
CA PRO A 15 -2.20 0.73 0.63
C PRO A 15 -3.03 1.79 -0.12
N PHE A 16 -4.30 1.50 -0.45
CA PHE A 16 -5.20 2.49 -1.04
C PHE A 16 -5.58 3.60 -0.07
N HIS A 17 -5.59 3.34 1.24
CA HIS A 17 -5.90 4.35 2.24
C HIS A 17 -4.93 5.53 2.14
N TYR A 18 -3.65 5.22 1.92
CA TYR A 18 -2.61 6.22 1.77
C TYR A 18 -2.78 7.07 0.51
N ILE A 19 -3.09 6.43 -0.63
CA ILE A 19 -3.31 7.12 -1.91
C ILE A 19 -4.51 8.07 -1.82
N VAL A 20 -5.62 7.61 -1.24
CA VAL A 20 -6.85 8.41 -1.09
C VAL A 20 -6.61 9.62 -0.16
N GLN A 21 -5.87 9.44 0.94
CA GLN A 21 -5.52 10.54 1.84
C GLN A 21 -4.56 11.53 1.18
N GLY A 22 -3.54 11.05 0.48
CA GLY A 22 -2.62 11.91 -0.27
C GLY A 22 -3.33 12.72 -1.36
N TYR A 23 -4.25 12.09 -2.12
CA TYR A 23 -5.08 12.77 -3.11
C TYR A 23 -5.96 13.84 -2.47
N ARG A 24 -6.65 13.49 -1.38
CA ARG A 24 -7.51 14.41 -0.64
C ARG A 24 -6.73 15.63 -0.13
N ASP A 25 -5.55 15.41 0.43
CA ASP A 25 -4.71 16.47 0.98
C ASP A 25 -4.11 17.35 -0.12
N SER A 26 -3.76 16.78 -1.28
CA SER A 26 -3.31 17.57 -2.44
C SER A 26 -4.42 18.41 -3.07
N VAL A 27 -5.68 17.94 -3.02
CA VAL A 27 -6.83 18.67 -3.58
C VAL A 27 -7.41 19.68 -2.60
N LEU A 28 -7.51 19.34 -1.31
CA LEU A 28 -8.15 20.19 -0.29
C LEU A 28 -7.16 21.02 0.52
N GLY A 29 -5.96 20.51 0.77
CA GLY A 29 -4.91 21.18 1.56
C GLY A 29 -3.93 22.00 0.72
N GLY A 30 -3.82 21.72 -0.59
CA GLY A 30 -2.87 22.38 -1.49
C GLY A 30 -1.43 21.86 -1.38
N ASP A 31 -1.18 20.91 -0.48
CA ASP A 31 0.13 20.32 -0.26
C ASP A 31 0.37 19.13 -1.21
N PHE A 32 1.51 19.14 -1.91
CA PHE A 32 1.87 18.05 -2.83
C PHE A 32 2.05 16.73 -2.07
N PHE A 33 1.81 15.59 -2.73
CA PHE A 33 1.84 14.25 -2.14
C PHE A 33 3.10 13.93 -1.30
N PHE A 34 4.25 14.52 -1.65
CA PHE A 34 5.54 14.31 -0.97
C PHE A 34 5.87 15.33 0.14
N SER A 35 4.97 16.29 0.40
CA SER A 35 5.12 17.29 1.47
C SER A 35 5.28 16.66 2.86
N HIS A 36 4.75 15.44 3.05
CA HIS A 36 4.78 14.73 4.31
C HIS A 36 5.66 13.46 4.22
N PRO A 37 6.98 13.56 4.46
CA PRO A 37 7.92 12.45 4.24
C PRO A 37 7.64 11.23 5.13
N ALA A 38 7.13 11.43 6.34
CA ALA A 38 6.74 10.35 7.24
C ALA A 38 5.64 9.48 6.62
N ARG A 39 4.68 10.13 5.97
CA ARG A 39 3.58 9.46 5.31
C ARG A 39 4.14 8.70 4.07
N ALA A 40 4.97 9.35 3.25
CA ALA A 40 5.53 8.73 2.04
C ALA A 40 6.36 7.47 2.36
N GLY A 41 7.05 7.46 3.50
CA GLY A 41 7.77 6.28 3.98
C GLY A 41 6.85 5.07 4.23
N VAL A 42 5.67 5.27 4.83
CA VAL A 42 4.69 4.20 5.06
C VAL A 42 4.22 3.58 3.74
N PHE A 43 3.91 4.41 2.74
CA PHE A 43 3.51 3.95 1.40
C PHE A 43 4.58 3.07 0.75
N TRP A 44 5.84 3.52 0.74
CA TRP A 44 6.92 2.75 0.11
C TRP A 44 7.21 1.43 0.82
N ILE A 45 7.05 1.37 2.15
CA ILE A 45 7.17 0.13 2.92
C ILE A 45 6.07 -0.86 2.52
N GLU A 46 4.82 -0.41 2.41
CA GLU A 46 3.69 -1.25 1.99
C GLU A 46 3.87 -1.77 0.55
N VAL A 47 4.29 -0.90 -0.37
CA VAL A 47 4.59 -1.27 -1.76
C VAL A 47 5.73 -2.29 -1.83
N ALA A 48 6.82 -2.07 -1.08
CA ALA A 48 7.95 -2.99 -1.04
C ALA A 48 7.53 -4.36 -0.46
N ALA A 49 6.73 -4.38 0.61
CA ALA A 49 6.21 -5.61 1.21
C ALA A 49 5.36 -6.40 0.20
N LEU A 50 4.43 -5.73 -0.50
CA LEU A 50 3.62 -6.36 -1.53
C LEU A 50 4.46 -6.89 -2.69
N PHE A 51 5.48 -6.13 -3.12
CA PHE A 51 6.39 -6.54 -4.18
C PHE A 51 7.19 -7.80 -3.80
N LEU A 52 7.69 -7.88 -2.57
CA LEU A 52 8.41 -9.04 -2.06
C LEU A 52 7.51 -10.27 -1.99
N VAL A 53 6.28 -10.12 -1.47
CA VAL A 53 5.30 -11.20 -1.39
C VAL A 53 4.91 -11.67 -2.79
N ALA A 54 4.59 -10.75 -3.71
CA ALA A 54 4.26 -11.08 -5.10
C ALA A 54 5.43 -11.80 -5.79
N SER A 55 6.65 -11.33 -5.61
CA SER A 55 7.85 -11.95 -6.16
C SER A 55 8.08 -13.36 -5.60
N TRP A 56 7.86 -13.56 -4.30
CA TRP A 56 7.97 -14.87 -3.67
C TRP A 56 6.91 -15.85 -4.21
N ILE A 57 5.65 -15.42 -4.29
CA ILE A 57 4.55 -16.20 -4.88
C ILE A 57 4.86 -16.53 -6.35
N PHE A 58 5.31 -15.56 -7.13
CA PHE A 58 5.65 -15.73 -8.54
C PHE A 58 6.75 -16.77 -8.74
N ASN A 59 7.83 -16.69 -7.96
CA ASN A 59 8.91 -17.68 -8.03
C ASN A 59 8.43 -19.09 -7.63
N LYS A 60 7.54 -19.19 -6.65
CA LYS A 60 6.96 -20.47 -6.24
C LYS A 60 6.08 -21.08 -7.34
N LEU A 61 5.23 -20.26 -7.97
CA LEU A 61 4.31 -20.71 -9.02
C LEU A 61 5.03 -20.99 -10.35
N ARG A 62 6.09 -20.25 -10.68
CA ARG A 62 6.91 -20.44 -11.88
C ARG A 62 7.41 -21.88 -12.01
N SER A 63 7.74 -22.53 -10.89
CA SER A 63 8.16 -23.94 -10.89
C SER A 63 7.10 -24.89 -11.45
N SER A 64 5.82 -24.66 -11.16
CA SER A 64 4.73 -25.50 -11.67
C SER A 64 4.30 -25.11 -13.08
N PHE A 65 4.49 -23.85 -13.50
CA PHE A 65 4.23 -23.44 -14.87
C PHE A 65 5.28 -23.93 -15.87
N SER A 66 6.51 -24.21 -15.42
CA SER A 66 7.55 -24.80 -16.26
C SER A 66 7.18 -26.17 -16.81
N ASP A 67 6.28 -26.90 -16.14
CA ASP A 67 5.83 -28.23 -16.56
C ASP A 67 4.63 -28.18 -17.52
N VAL A 68 4.07 -26.98 -17.77
CA VAL A 68 2.86 -26.78 -18.62
C VAL A 68 3.24 -26.24 -20.01
N ILE A 69 4.52 -26.16 -20.35
CA ILE A 69 5.05 -25.70 -21.66
C ILE A 69 5.97 -26.73 -22.29
#